data_AF-A0AA88XUA3-F1
#
_entry.id   AF-A0AA88XUA3-F1
#
_cell.length_a   1.000
_cell.length_b   1.000
_cell.length_c   1.000
_cell.angle_alpha   90.00
_cell.angle_beta   90.00
_cell.angle_gamma   90.00
#
_symmetry.space_group_name_H-M   'P 1'
#
loop_
_entity.id
_entity.type
_entity.pdbx_description
1 polymer ?
#
loop_
_entity_poly.entity_id
_entity_poly.type
_entity_poly.pdbx_seq_one_letter_code
_entity_poly.pdbx_strand_id
1 'polypeptide(L)'
;MATFESSLPQPAPCEVQKYSIRRLEPTIQKFLKIIQIDIDRLRKHRSNFEKFSRLNDWSGFQKENINATRTVQQIKVNIKEIENTRKRIVDEDVEEFDKKTSGMKYDAIHAIQEFLCSNLVELNTMIHEFSSAVQSQQESIDRIEDNIEKAHENVRSGVTNLSKASKYKAAAFPVAGALLGTVIGGPVGFLAGLKIGSVAAIGGGAAGT
;
A
#
# COMPACT_ATOMS: atom_id res chain seq x y z
N MET A 1 34.38 -54.97 -5.37
CA MET A 1 33.92 -53.62 -4.99
C MET A 1 33.31 -53.74 -3.60
N ALA A 2 34.04 -53.30 -2.57
CA ALA A 2 33.60 -53.39 -1.19
C ALA A 2 32.56 -52.30 -0.91
N THR A 3 31.45 -52.71 -0.31
CA THR A 3 30.35 -51.93 0.23
C THR A 3 30.88 -50.94 1.28
N PHE A 4 30.92 -49.65 0.92
CA PHE A 4 31.26 -48.54 1.80
C PHE A 4 29.98 -47.86 2.29
N GLU A 5 29.12 -48.62 2.96
CA GLU A 5 28.03 -48.06 3.77
C GLU A 5 28.20 -48.62 5.18
N SER A 6 29.09 -48.00 5.95
CA SER A 6 29.13 -48.21 7.39
C SER A 6 29.28 -46.87 8.12
N SER A 7 28.33 -46.64 9.02
CA SER A 7 28.40 -45.77 10.20
C SER A 7 28.61 -44.26 9.96
N LEU A 8 27.57 -43.58 9.46
CA LEU A 8 27.32 -42.22 9.95
C LEU A 8 26.74 -42.34 11.38
N PRO A 9 27.28 -41.65 12.39
CA PRO A 9 26.69 -41.63 13.72
C PRO A 9 25.27 -41.07 13.62
N GLN A 10 24.27 -41.84 14.04
CA GLN A 10 22.94 -41.25 14.23
C GLN A 10 23.05 -40.18 15.32
N PRO A 11 22.54 -38.96 15.10
CA PRO A 11 22.52 -37.95 16.15
C PRO A 11 21.76 -38.52 17.33
N ALA A 12 22.40 -38.56 18.50
CA ALA A 12 21.77 -39.01 19.74
C ALA A 12 20.41 -38.30 19.89
N PRO A 13 19.34 -39.00 20.32
CA PRO A 13 18.08 -38.35 20.61
C PRO A 13 18.38 -37.21 21.58
N CYS A 14 18.05 -35.98 21.16
CA CYS A 14 18.23 -34.80 21.98
C CYS A 14 17.27 -34.94 23.18
N GLU A 15 17.74 -35.53 24.28
CA GLU A 15 16.94 -35.68 25.50
C GLU A 15 16.61 -34.28 26.03
N VAL A 16 15.38 -33.85 25.77
CA VAL A 16 14.88 -32.57 26.25
C VAL A 16 14.77 -32.67 27.77
N GLN A 17 15.62 -31.92 28.48
CA GLN A 17 15.59 -31.88 29.94
C GLN A 17 14.20 -31.47 30.44
N LYS A 18 13.55 -32.39 31.18
CA LYS A 18 12.22 -32.19 31.78
C LYS A 18 12.33 -31.64 33.21
N TYR A 19 11.34 -30.86 33.63
CA TYR A 19 11.24 -30.24 34.96
C TYR A 19 9.84 -30.41 35.54
N SER A 20 9.74 -30.38 36.88
CA SER A 20 8.43 -30.31 37.54
C SER A 20 7.77 -28.95 37.34
N ILE A 21 6.45 -28.92 37.35
CA ILE A 21 5.64 -27.70 37.16
C ILE A 21 6.00 -26.62 38.18
N ARG A 22 6.31 -27.01 39.42
CA ARG A 22 6.72 -26.10 40.51
C ARG A 22 7.93 -25.25 40.16
N ARG A 23 8.91 -25.82 39.42
CA ARG A 23 10.10 -25.08 38.99
C ARG A 23 9.78 -24.06 37.89
N LEU A 24 8.74 -24.31 37.11
CA LEU A 24 8.31 -23.47 36.00
C LEU A 24 7.18 -22.49 36.38
N GLU A 25 6.65 -22.57 37.60
CA GLU A 25 5.57 -21.70 38.10
C GLU A 25 5.83 -20.20 37.86
N PRO A 26 7.03 -19.64 38.11
CA PRO A 26 7.30 -18.23 37.78
C PRO A 26 7.16 -17.91 36.29
N THR A 27 7.50 -18.87 35.43
CA THR A 27 7.38 -18.74 33.98
C THR A 27 5.92 -18.80 33.55
N ILE A 28 5.13 -19.71 34.15
CA ILE A 28 3.68 -19.80 33.94
C ILE A 28 3.01 -18.48 34.32
N GLN A 29 3.30 -17.95 35.51
CA GLN A 29 2.74 -16.68 35.98
C GLN A 29 3.13 -15.49 35.08
N LYS A 30 4.36 -15.50 34.55
CA LYS A 30 4.81 -14.50 33.56
C LYS A 30 3.95 -14.56 32.29
N PHE A 31 3.74 -15.76 31.72
CA PHE A 31 2.87 -15.91 30.55
C PHE A 31 1.45 -15.43 30.85
N LEU A 32 0.92 -15.79 32.03
CA LEU A 32 -0.42 -15.40 32.45
C LEU A 32 -0.60 -13.87 32.43
N LYS A 33 0.36 -13.16 33.01
CA LYS A 33 0.31 -11.71 33.07
C LYS A 33 0.48 -11.05 31.70
N ILE A 34 1.44 -11.52 30.90
CA ILE A 34 1.76 -10.88 29.61
C ILE A 34 0.62 -11.04 28.61
N ILE A 35 0.08 -12.26 28.46
CA ILE A 35 -1.01 -12.51 27.51
C ILE A 35 -2.25 -11.72 27.92
N GLN A 36 -2.56 -11.60 29.21
CA GLN A 36 -3.67 -10.76 29.66
C GLN A 36 -3.49 -9.29 29.24
N ILE A 37 -2.30 -8.72 29.43
CA ILE A 37 -1.97 -7.36 28.99
C ILE A 37 -2.13 -7.21 27.47
N ASP A 38 -1.65 -8.19 26.70
CA ASP A 38 -1.75 -8.15 25.24
C ASP A 38 -3.21 -8.27 24.76
N ILE A 39 -4.05 -9.08 25.42
CA ILE A 39 -5.49 -9.18 25.15
C ILE A 39 -6.18 -7.83 25.39
N ASP A 40 -5.92 -7.19 26.53
CA ASP A 40 -6.51 -5.88 26.84
C ASP A 40 -6.05 -4.81 25.86
N ARG A 41 -4.79 -4.87 25.44
CA ARG A 41 -4.25 -4.01 24.38
C ARG A 41 -4.95 -4.25 23.04
N LEU A 42 -5.25 -5.51 22.70
CA LEU A 42 -5.94 -5.86 21.47
C LEU A 42 -7.40 -5.34 21.44
N ARG A 43 -8.10 -5.42 22.58
CA ARG A 43 -9.42 -4.79 22.77
C ARG A 43 -9.35 -3.28 22.57
N LYS A 44 -8.30 -2.64 23.08
CA LYS A 44 -8.08 -1.20 22.88
C LYS A 44 -7.82 -0.85 21.41
N HIS A 45 -7.03 -1.65 20.70
CA HIS A 45 -6.80 -1.47 19.26
C HIS A 45 -8.10 -1.51 18.47
N ARG A 46 -9.00 -2.45 18.79
CA ARG A 46 -10.34 -2.52 18.18
C ARG A 46 -11.15 -1.23 18.41
N SER A 47 -11.25 -0.76 19.65
CA SER A 47 -11.97 0.49 19.95
C SER A 47 -11.38 1.70 19.21
N ASN A 48 -10.05 1.73 19.05
CA ASN A 48 -9.39 2.79 18.28
C ASN A 48 -9.70 2.72 16.79
N PHE A 49 -9.81 1.52 16.21
CA PHE A 49 -10.18 1.38 14.82
C PHE A 49 -11.61 1.85 14.53
N GLU A 50 -12.57 1.48 15.38
CA GLU A 50 -13.93 2.02 15.29
C GLU A 50 -13.93 3.56 15.34
N LYS A 51 -13.09 4.14 16.22
CA LYS A 51 -12.90 5.59 16.30
C LYS A 51 -12.32 6.16 15.01
N PHE A 52 -11.28 5.56 14.44
CA PHE A 52 -10.65 6.07 13.21
C PHE A 52 -11.54 5.93 11.98
N SER A 53 -12.31 4.84 11.87
CA SER A 53 -13.32 4.67 10.83
C SER A 53 -14.39 5.76 10.93
N ARG A 54 -14.98 6.02 12.11
CA ARG A 54 -15.97 7.10 12.29
C ARG A 54 -15.45 8.49 11.94
N LEU A 55 -14.15 8.72 12.13
CA LEU A 55 -13.49 10.00 11.84
C LEU A 55 -12.94 10.09 10.41
N ASN A 56 -13.08 9.05 9.59
CA ASN A 56 -12.44 8.93 8.28
C ASN A 56 -10.91 9.15 8.32
N ASP A 57 -10.25 8.85 9.44
CA ASP A 57 -8.81 9.04 9.61
C ASP A 57 -8.03 7.80 9.14
N TRP A 58 -7.78 7.74 7.83
CA TRP A 58 -7.06 6.63 7.20
C TRP A 58 -5.62 6.49 7.72
N SER A 59 -4.95 7.60 8.02
CA SER A 59 -3.57 7.58 8.51
C SER A 59 -3.50 7.03 9.93
N GLY A 60 -4.43 7.44 10.80
CA GLY A 60 -4.59 6.90 12.15
C GLY A 60 -4.91 5.41 12.12
N PHE A 61 -5.86 5.01 11.27
CA PHE A 61 -6.23 3.60 11.09
C PHE A 61 -5.03 2.74 10.68
N GLN A 62 -4.27 3.15 9.66
CA GLN A 62 -3.15 2.34 9.18
C GLN A 62 -2.04 2.22 10.23
N LYS A 63 -1.76 3.29 10.99
CA LYS A 63 -0.81 3.24 12.10
C LYS A 63 -1.28 2.27 13.19
N GLU A 64 -2.57 2.33 13.52
CA GLU A 64 -3.17 1.43 14.50
C GLU A 64 -3.13 -0.02 14.04
N ASN A 65 -3.36 -0.29 12.77
CA ASN A 65 -3.25 -1.61 12.15
C ASN A 65 -1.86 -2.22 12.31
N ILE A 66 -0.81 -1.45 12.05
CA ILE A 66 0.57 -1.91 12.24
C ILE A 66 0.81 -2.25 13.72
N ASN A 67 0.34 -1.41 14.64
CA ASN A 67 0.51 -1.63 16.08
C ASN A 67 -0.25 -2.86 16.57
N ALA A 68 -1.49 -3.03 16.14
CA ALA A 68 -2.33 -4.15 16.51
C ALA A 68 -1.80 -5.47 15.95
N THR A 69 -1.30 -5.46 14.71
CA THR A 69 -0.60 -6.61 14.12
C THR A 69 0.58 -7.06 14.97
N ARG A 70 1.38 -6.12 15.51
CA ARG A 70 2.48 -6.47 16.43
C ARG A 70 1.98 -7.15 17.70
N THR A 71 0.89 -6.66 18.29
CA THR A 71 0.26 -7.27 19.47
C THR A 71 -0.20 -8.70 19.18
N VAL A 72 -0.83 -8.94 18.02
CA VAL A 72 -1.22 -10.30 17.59
C VAL A 72 0.00 -11.22 17.46
N GLN A 73 1.11 -10.74 16.88
CA GLN A 73 2.33 -11.55 16.80
C GLN A 73 2.92 -11.84 18.18
N GLN A 74 2.88 -10.88 19.11
CA GLN A 74 3.37 -11.09 20.48
C GLN A 74 2.58 -12.18 21.20
N ILE A 75 1.25 -12.17 21.08
CA ILE A 75 0.38 -13.23 21.63
C ILE A 75 0.74 -14.58 21.00
N LYS A 76 0.90 -14.67 19.68
CA LYS A 76 1.28 -15.91 18.99
C LYS A 76 2.64 -16.45 19.46
N VAL A 77 3.63 -15.58 19.66
CA VAL A 77 4.94 -15.96 20.19
C VAL A 77 4.80 -16.50 21.60
N ASN A 78 4.07 -15.81 22.48
CA ASN A 78 3.83 -16.27 23.85
C ASN A 78 3.09 -17.62 23.91
N ILE A 79 2.09 -17.84 23.06
CA ILE A 79 1.41 -19.15 22.95
C ILE A 79 2.41 -20.24 22.52
N LYS A 80 3.28 -19.95 21.54
CA LYS A 80 4.32 -20.90 21.12
C LYS A 80 5.31 -21.20 22.25
N GLU A 81 5.66 -20.20 23.06
CA GLU A 81 6.51 -20.39 24.24
C GLU A 81 5.84 -21.25 25.32
N ILE A 82 4.53 -21.12 25.53
CA ILE A 82 3.75 -22.02 26.39
C ILE A 82 3.87 -23.46 25.88
N GLU A 83 3.63 -23.71 24.59
CA GLU A 83 3.72 -25.05 24.01
C GLU A 83 5.14 -25.64 24.04
N ASN A 84 6.16 -24.80 23.90
CA ASN A 84 7.55 -25.22 24.07
C ASN A 84 7.87 -25.52 25.54
N THR A 85 7.30 -24.77 26.47
CA THR A 85 7.44 -25.01 27.91
C THR A 85 6.77 -26.33 28.29
N ARG A 86 5.58 -26.62 27.73
CA ARG A 86 4.86 -27.89 27.90
C ARG A 86 5.74 -29.11 27.59
N LYS A 87 6.56 -29.05 26.53
CA LYS A 87 7.50 -30.13 26.13
C LYS A 87 8.62 -30.39 27.15
N ARG A 88 8.89 -29.43 28.04
CA ARG A 88 9.93 -29.50 29.07
C ARG A 88 9.35 -29.88 30.44
N ILE A 89 8.08 -30.27 30.51
CA ILE A 89 7.42 -30.69 31.74
C ILE A 89 7.48 -32.21 31.84
N VAL A 90 7.67 -32.73 33.06
CA VAL A 90 7.58 -34.17 33.33
C VAL A 90 6.16 -34.67 33.05
N ASP A 91 6.01 -35.88 32.53
CA ASP A 91 4.74 -36.33 31.96
C ASP A 91 3.60 -36.34 33.00
N GLU A 92 3.93 -36.55 34.28
CA GLU A 92 2.98 -36.51 35.40
C GLU A 92 2.35 -35.13 35.62
N ASP A 93 3.08 -34.06 35.32
CA ASP A 93 2.68 -32.67 35.60
C ASP A 93 2.03 -31.98 34.37
N VAL A 94 2.00 -32.65 33.20
CA VAL A 94 1.51 -32.06 31.94
C VAL A 94 0.03 -31.69 32.02
N GLU A 95 -0.79 -32.56 32.62
CA GLU A 95 -2.24 -32.30 32.75
C GLU A 95 -2.51 -31.09 33.66
N GLU A 96 -1.76 -30.95 34.76
CA GLU A 96 -1.86 -29.79 35.64
C GLU A 96 -1.48 -28.50 34.92
N PHE A 97 -0.41 -28.53 34.11
CA PHE A 97 0.01 -27.40 33.29
C PHE A 97 -1.04 -27.00 32.25
N ASP A 98 -1.62 -27.97 31.55
CA ASP A 98 -2.67 -27.72 30.57
C ASP A 98 -3.92 -27.12 31.22
N LYS A 99 -4.29 -27.60 32.42
CA LYS A 99 -5.40 -27.02 33.19
C LYS A 99 -5.13 -25.55 33.56
N LYS A 100 -3.90 -25.20 33.95
CA LYS A 100 -3.52 -23.81 34.28
C LYS A 100 -3.45 -22.88 33.07
N THR A 101 -3.09 -23.40 31.89
CA THR A 101 -2.84 -22.59 30.69
C THR A 101 -3.96 -22.60 29.65
N SER A 102 -4.89 -23.56 29.71
CA SER A 102 -5.97 -23.73 28.73
C SER A 102 -6.89 -22.51 28.64
N GLY A 103 -7.35 -21.98 29.78
CA GLY A 103 -8.22 -20.79 29.82
C GLY A 103 -7.57 -19.60 29.13
N MET A 104 -6.31 -19.33 29.43
CA MET A 104 -5.54 -18.29 28.76
C MET A 104 -5.39 -18.51 27.26
N LYS A 105 -5.05 -19.73 26.83
CA LYS A 105 -4.90 -20.05 25.41
C LYS A 105 -6.20 -19.82 24.66
N TYR A 106 -7.32 -20.23 25.27
CA TYR A 106 -8.66 -20.00 24.73
C TYR A 106 -8.96 -18.50 24.61
N ASP A 107 -8.78 -17.74 25.68
CA ASP A 107 -9.04 -16.29 25.71
C ASP A 107 -8.20 -15.54 24.67
N ALA A 108 -6.93 -15.92 24.53
CA ALA A 108 -6.01 -15.33 23.57
C ALA A 108 -6.42 -15.59 22.12
N ILE A 109 -6.78 -16.84 21.80
CA ILE A 109 -7.27 -17.22 20.46
C ILE A 109 -8.58 -16.51 20.16
N HIS A 110 -9.51 -16.49 21.11
CA HIS A 110 -10.79 -15.81 20.97
C HIS A 110 -10.61 -14.31 20.73
N ALA A 111 -9.74 -13.64 21.52
CA ALA A 111 -9.45 -12.23 21.34
C ALA A 111 -8.84 -11.92 19.96
N ILE A 112 -7.94 -12.77 19.46
CA ILE A 112 -7.39 -12.64 18.10
C ILE A 112 -8.50 -12.80 17.06
N GLN A 113 -9.36 -13.81 17.18
CA GLN A 113 -10.46 -14.03 16.24
C GLN A 113 -11.42 -12.84 16.21
N GLU A 114 -11.85 -12.37 17.37
CA GLU A 114 -12.74 -11.22 17.49
C GLU A 114 -12.13 -9.97 16.88
N PHE A 115 -10.83 -9.73 17.14
CA PHE A 115 -10.08 -8.63 16.55
C PHE A 115 -10.02 -8.70 15.02
N LEU A 116 -9.67 -9.87 14.46
CA LEU A 116 -9.55 -10.04 13.00
C LEU A 116 -10.90 -9.87 12.30
N CYS A 117 -11.97 -10.41 12.89
CA CYS A 117 -13.33 -10.24 12.36
C CYS A 117 -13.75 -8.76 12.37
N SER A 118 -13.55 -8.05 13.48
CA SER A 118 -13.89 -6.62 13.58
C SER A 118 -13.08 -5.78 12.59
N ASN A 119 -11.77 -6.04 12.50
CA ASN A 119 -10.87 -5.27 11.65
C ASN A 119 -11.18 -5.43 10.15
N LEU A 120 -11.58 -6.62 9.70
CA LEU A 120 -12.03 -6.83 8.31
C LEU A 120 -13.29 -6.03 7.99
N VAL A 121 -14.25 -5.98 8.93
CA VAL A 121 -15.48 -5.20 8.78
C VAL A 121 -15.17 -3.71 8.70
N GLU A 122 -14.35 -3.19 9.63
CA GLU A 122 -13.99 -1.77 9.68
C GLU A 122 -13.20 -1.32 8.44
N LEU A 123 -12.26 -2.15 7.98
CA LEU A 123 -11.52 -1.88 6.74
C LEU A 123 -12.44 -1.85 5.53
N ASN A 124 -13.39 -2.79 5.44
CA ASN A 124 -14.37 -2.83 4.37
C ASN A 124 -15.25 -1.56 4.37
N THR A 125 -15.74 -1.13 5.53
CA THR A 125 -16.50 0.11 5.69
C THR A 125 -15.73 1.32 5.17
N MET A 126 -14.48 1.52 5.62
CA MET A 126 -13.69 2.66 5.17
C MET A 126 -13.33 2.60 3.67
N ILE A 127 -13.15 1.40 3.09
CA ILE A 127 -12.96 1.26 1.64
C ILE A 127 -14.23 1.69 0.90
N HIS A 128 -15.41 1.34 1.40
CA HIS A 128 -16.68 1.79 0.83
C HIS A 128 -16.90 3.30 1.00
N GLU A 129 -16.55 3.88 2.15
CA GLU A 129 -16.60 5.33 2.39
C GLU A 129 -15.62 6.08 1.49
N PHE A 130 -14.40 5.57 1.33
CA PHE A 130 -13.42 6.10 0.39
C PHE A 130 -13.94 5.98 -1.05
N SER A 131 -14.43 4.81 -1.46
CA SER A 131 -14.99 4.60 -2.80
C SER A 131 -16.20 5.49 -3.03
N SER A 132 -17.06 5.70 -2.04
CA SER A 132 -18.22 6.59 -2.11
C SER A 132 -17.81 8.05 -2.13
N ALA A 133 -16.79 8.47 -1.38
CA ALA A 133 -16.23 9.81 -1.45
C ALA A 133 -15.57 10.07 -2.82
N VAL A 134 -14.91 9.06 -3.39
CA VAL A 134 -14.37 9.08 -4.77
C VAL A 134 -15.49 9.03 -5.81
N GLN A 135 -16.59 8.30 -5.56
CA GLN A 135 -17.75 8.21 -6.44
C GLN A 135 -18.66 9.43 -6.33
N SER A 136 -18.68 10.14 -5.20
CA SER A 136 -19.30 11.45 -5.04
C SER A 136 -18.51 12.53 -5.77
N GLN A 137 -17.18 12.35 -5.93
CA GLN A 137 -16.39 13.11 -6.89
C GLN A 137 -16.69 12.71 -8.36
N GLN A 138 -17.52 11.69 -8.60
CA GLN A 138 -18.00 11.27 -9.93
C GLN A 138 -19.26 12.03 -10.38
N GLU A 139 -19.82 12.98 -9.61
CA GLU A 139 -20.65 14.06 -10.19
C GLU A 139 -19.78 15.16 -10.83
N SER A 140 -18.76 14.75 -11.57
CA SER A 140 -18.55 15.17 -12.97
C SER A 140 -17.60 14.20 -13.69
N ILE A 141 -17.94 12.91 -13.69
CA ILE A 141 -17.49 12.00 -14.76
C ILE A 141 -18.69 11.16 -15.22
N ASP A 142 -19.77 11.85 -15.59
CA ASP A 142 -20.80 11.39 -16.53
C ASP A 142 -21.00 12.43 -17.64
N ARG A 143 -19.88 12.79 -18.29
CA ARG A 143 -19.87 13.24 -19.70
C ARG A 143 -18.66 12.65 -20.42
N ILE A 144 -18.48 11.33 -20.30
CA ILE A 144 -17.59 10.57 -21.20
C ILE A 144 -18.40 9.84 -22.29
N GLU A 145 -19.72 9.69 -22.14
CA GLU A 145 -20.57 9.19 -23.24
C GLU A 145 -20.89 10.29 -24.28
N ASP A 146 -20.86 11.56 -23.89
CA ASP A 146 -21.08 12.71 -24.80
C ASP A 146 -19.77 13.33 -25.35
N ASN A 147 -18.62 12.74 -25.02
CA ASN A 147 -17.29 13.23 -25.39
C ASN A 147 -16.61 12.42 -26.50
N ILE A 148 -17.08 11.22 -26.86
CA ILE A 148 -16.52 10.48 -28.00
C ILE A 148 -17.04 11.07 -29.32
N GLU A 149 -18.31 11.50 -29.37
CA GLU A 149 -18.89 12.14 -30.55
C GLU A 149 -18.33 13.56 -30.76
N LYS A 150 -18.14 14.31 -29.67
CA LYS A 150 -17.45 15.63 -29.71
C LYS A 150 -15.95 15.52 -29.93
N ALA A 151 -15.26 14.45 -29.50
CA ALA A 151 -13.84 14.27 -29.82
C ALA A 151 -13.64 14.00 -31.32
N HIS A 152 -14.55 13.30 -31.98
CA HIS A 152 -14.45 13.07 -33.42
C HIS A 152 -14.71 14.34 -34.24
N GLU A 153 -15.68 15.18 -33.83
CA GLU A 153 -15.91 16.51 -34.44
C GLU A 153 -14.83 17.55 -34.09
N ASN A 154 -14.30 17.54 -32.86
CA ASN A 154 -13.24 18.44 -32.42
C ASN A 154 -11.87 18.10 -33.00
N VAL A 155 -11.59 16.82 -33.29
CA VAL A 155 -10.38 16.43 -34.05
C VAL A 155 -10.55 16.79 -35.53
N ARG A 156 -11.74 16.64 -36.12
CA ARG A 156 -11.98 17.03 -37.52
C ARG A 156 -11.95 18.56 -37.73
N SER A 157 -12.59 19.31 -36.84
CA SER A 157 -12.51 20.78 -36.79
C SER A 157 -11.13 21.27 -36.32
N GLY A 158 -10.46 20.50 -35.46
CA GLY A 158 -9.11 20.76 -34.97
C GLY A 158 -8.05 20.58 -36.04
N VAL A 159 -8.13 19.55 -36.87
CA VAL A 159 -7.22 19.34 -38.02
C VAL A 159 -7.47 20.38 -39.12
N THR A 160 -8.73 20.78 -39.37
CA THR A 160 -9.03 21.83 -40.34
C THR A 160 -8.64 23.23 -39.85
N ASN A 161 -8.76 23.52 -38.55
CA ASN A 161 -8.27 24.76 -37.95
C ASN A 161 -6.74 24.76 -37.78
N LEU A 162 -6.11 23.61 -37.53
CA LEU A 162 -4.66 23.47 -37.51
C LEU A 162 -4.07 23.60 -38.93
N SER A 163 -4.77 23.15 -39.96
CA SER A 163 -4.42 23.40 -41.37
C SER A 163 -4.54 24.88 -41.75
N LYS A 164 -5.56 25.60 -41.25
CA LYS A 164 -5.67 27.07 -41.41
C LYS A 164 -4.63 27.82 -40.58
N ALA A 165 -4.32 27.35 -39.38
CA ALA A 165 -3.33 27.95 -38.47
C ALA A 165 -1.89 27.66 -38.91
N SER A 166 -1.59 26.53 -39.55
CA SER A 166 -0.26 26.27 -40.13
C SER A 166 0.02 27.20 -41.32
N LYS A 167 -1.02 27.54 -42.11
CA LYS A 167 -0.91 28.60 -43.13
C LYS A 167 -0.62 29.95 -42.51
N TYR A 168 -1.23 30.27 -41.37
CA TYR A 168 -0.91 31.50 -40.61
C TYR A 168 0.47 31.48 -39.97
N LYS A 169 0.94 30.34 -39.43
CA LYS A 169 2.28 30.22 -38.83
C LYS A 169 3.37 30.31 -39.89
N ALA A 170 3.19 29.67 -41.04
CA ALA A 170 4.09 29.77 -42.19
C ALA A 170 4.10 31.19 -42.79
N ALA A 171 2.95 31.88 -42.87
CA ALA A 171 2.86 33.26 -43.34
C ALA A 171 3.33 34.29 -42.30
N ALA A 172 3.25 33.98 -41.00
CA ALA A 172 3.68 34.87 -39.93
C ALA A 172 5.20 34.96 -39.79
N PHE A 173 5.96 33.91 -40.15
CA PHE A 173 7.43 33.93 -40.04
C PHE A 173 8.10 34.99 -40.94
N PRO A 174 7.75 35.13 -42.23
CA PRO A 174 8.23 36.24 -43.05
C PRO A 174 7.81 37.60 -42.49
N VAL A 175 6.55 37.75 -42.05
CA VAL A 175 6.03 39.02 -41.54
C VAL A 175 6.72 39.44 -40.24
N ALA A 176 6.89 38.52 -39.30
CA ALA A 176 7.58 38.77 -38.05
C ALA A 176 9.06 39.09 -38.28
N GLY A 177 9.75 38.34 -39.16
CA GLY A 177 11.13 38.64 -39.54
C GLY A 177 11.28 40.03 -40.17
N ALA A 178 10.33 40.41 -41.03
CA ALA A 178 10.28 41.74 -41.63
C ALA A 178 10.11 42.86 -40.59
N LEU A 179 9.20 42.68 -39.62
CA LEU A 179 8.94 43.65 -38.56
C LEU A 179 10.11 43.78 -37.58
N LEU A 180 10.78 42.67 -37.24
CA LEU A 180 11.99 42.75 -36.41
C LEU A 180 13.14 43.40 -37.18
N GLY A 181 13.26 43.09 -38.47
CA GLY A 181 14.24 43.70 -39.36
C GLY A 181 14.04 45.21 -39.53
N THR A 182 12.78 45.69 -39.62
CA THR A 182 12.51 47.14 -39.73
C THR A 182 12.94 47.91 -38.50
N VAL A 183 12.70 47.34 -37.31
CA VAL A 183 13.04 48.00 -36.04
C VAL A 183 14.56 48.16 -35.91
N ILE A 184 15.33 47.16 -36.34
CA ILE A 184 16.79 47.15 -36.18
C ILE A 184 17.50 47.88 -37.33
N GLY A 185 17.04 47.71 -38.57
CA GLY A 185 17.77 48.13 -39.77
C GLY A 185 16.97 48.99 -40.75
N GLY A 186 15.78 49.47 -40.35
CA GLY A 186 14.93 50.29 -41.19
C GLY A 186 14.47 49.59 -42.48
N PRO A 187 14.34 50.31 -43.60
CA PRO A 187 13.84 49.75 -44.86
C PRO A 187 14.70 48.60 -45.44
N VAL A 188 16.02 48.62 -45.21
CA VAL A 188 16.91 47.55 -45.66
C VAL A 188 16.73 46.29 -44.79
N GLY A 189 16.57 46.49 -43.48
CA GLY A 189 16.28 45.41 -42.54
C GLY A 189 14.94 44.71 -42.82
N PHE A 190 13.93 45.44 -43.30
CA PHE A 190 12.66 44.85 -43.77
C PHE A 190 12.88 43.78 -44.86
N LEU A 191 13.62 44.14 -45.91
CA LEU A 191 13.86 43.27 -47.06
C LEU A 191 14.72 42.05 -46.69
N ALA A 192 15.72 42.25 -45.83
CA ALA A 192 16.54 41.16 -45.31
C ALA A 192 15.72 40.22 -44.40
N GLY A 193 14.90 40.79 -43.52
CA GLY A 193 14.01 40.05 -42.61
C GLY A 193 12.97 39.22 -43.35
N LEU A 194 12.39 39.74 -44.44
CA LEU A 194 11.51 38.97 -45.31
C LEU A 194 12.23 37.76 -45.93
N LYS A 195 13.41 37.97 -46.53
CA LYS A 195 14.15 36.87 -47.19
C LYS A 195 14.53 35.76 -46.22
N ILE A 196 15.06 36.12 -45.04
CA ILE A 196 15.47 35.16 -44.03
C ILE A 196 14.25 34.46 -43.41
N GLY A 197 13.17 35.22 -43.14
CA GLY A 197 11.92 34.66 -42.62
C GLY A 197 11.26 33.66 -43.58
N SER A 198 11.37 33.88 -44.89
CA SER A 198 10.88 32.93 -45.91
C SER A 198 11.68 31.62 -45.93
N VAL A 199 13.01 31.67 -45.80
CA VAL A 199 13.83 30.44 -45.75
C VAL A 199 13.51 29.61 -44.50
N ALA A 200 13.34 30.27 -43.35
CA ALA A 200 12.98 29.60 -42.10
C ALA A 200 11.61 28.90 -42.19
N ALA A 201 10.64 29.50 -42.88
CA ALA A 201 9.31 28.92 -43.09
C ALA A 201 9.36 27.62 -43.92
N ILE A 202 10.28 27.53 -44.89
CA ILE A 202 10.44 26.34 -45.75
C ILE A 202 11.25 25.24 -45.05
N GLY A 203 12.29 25.60 -44.29
CA GLY A 203 13.13 24.63 -43.57
C GLY A 203 12.46 23.97 -42.35
N GLY A 204 11.51 24.66 -41.69
CA GLY A 204 10.80 24.15 -40.52
C GLY A 204 9.80 23.02 -40.81
N GLY A 205 9.48 22.74 -42.08
CA GLY A 205 8.61 21.64 -42.47
C GLY A 205 9.26 20.25 -42.45
N ALA A 206 10.60 20.17 -42.48
CA ALA A 206 11.31 18.89 -42.61
C ALA A 206 11.76 18.24 -41.28
N ALA A 207 11.71 18.97 -40.16
CA ALA A 207 12.13 18.48 -38.84
C ALA A 207 10.95 18.26 -37.86
N GLY A 208 9.72 18.30 -38.38
CA GLY A 208 8.48 18.23 -37.60
C GLY A 208 7.48 17.21 -38.14
N THR A 209 7.94 16.06 -38.62
CA THR A 209 7.22 14.78 -38.74
C THR A 209 8.23 13.64 -38.70
#